data_AF-A0A9D4UXX8-F1
#
_entry.id   AF-A0A9D4UXX8-F1
#
_cell.length_a   1.000
_cell.length_b   1.000
_cell.length_c   1.000
_cell.angle_alpha   90.00
_cell.angle_beta   90.00
_cell.angle_gamma   90.00
#
_symmetry.space_group_name_H-M   'P 1'
#
loop_
_entity.id
_entity.type
_entity.pdbx_description
1 polymer ?
#
loop_
_entity_poly.entity_id
_entity_poly.type
_entity_poly.pdbx_seq_one_letter_code
_entity_poly.pdbx_strand_id
1 'polypeptide(L)'
;MDIDGVRRTFTTLAMEPFHSDTRRSGVATTGLGWGNCCVVHWRGAAEVILPFCQRRACNADAEGGYVDIVDFAEEERSKVQDTIAKMEERGLSCLALAYCEVNRASFEHAHSTQSQNEGYSIQNSLQGTDLTLLSVVGMKDTCREQARDHVRKAKEAGLRVIMVTGDSVAAARVAAEESGILDGISYADMVVGTWISEIGSVGAGIPW
;
A
#
# COMPACT_ATOMS: atom_id res chain seq x y z
N MET A 1 11.99 20.27 1.81
CA MET A 1 12.72 19.19 1.12
C MET A 1 12.48 19.34 -0.38
N ASP A 2 13.52 19.50 -1.19
CA ASP A 2 13.41 19.59 -2.65
C ASP A 2 13.24 18.18 -3.24
N ILE A 3 11.98 17.79 -3.49
CA ILE A 3 11.65 16.44 -3.97
C ILE A 3 12.26 16.19 -5.35
N ASP A 4 12.25 17.18 -6.24
CA ASP A 4 12.80 17.03 -7.58
C ASP A 4 14.32 16.96 -7.56
N GLY A 5 14.96 17.73 -6.67
CA GLY A 5 16.39 17.60 -6.37
C GLY A 5 16.76 16.18 -5.91
N VAL A 6 16.01 15.61 -4.98
CA VAL A 6 16.21 14.23 -4.49
C VAL A 6 15.96 13.21 -5.60
N ARG A 7 14.95 13.39 -6.46
CA ARG A 7 14.72 12.44 -7.57
C ARG A 7 15.87 12.45 -8.58
N ARG A 8 16.52 13.59 -8.81
CA ARG A 8 17.67 13.70 -9.74
C ARG A 8 18.94 13.02 -9.21
N THR A 9 19.04 12.74 -7.91
CA THR A 9 20.21 12.03 -7.37
C THR A 9 20.17 10.53 -7.62
N PHE A 10 19.03 9.99 -8.09
CA PHE A 10 18.84 8.57 -8.32
C PHE A 10 18.49 8.27 -9.78
N THR A 11 18.96 7.12 -10.26
CA THR A 11 18.58 6.54 -11.55
C THR A 11 17.65 5.35 -11.29
N THR A 12 16.47 5.35 -11.91
CA THR A 12 15.56 4.20 -11.89
C THR A 12 16.07 3.11 -12.84
N LEU A 13 16.26 1.90 -12.32
CA LEU A 13 16.71 0.74 -13.09
C LEU A 13 15.53 -0.10 -13.59
N ALA A 14 14.51 -0.29 -12.75
CA ALA A 14 13.28 -0.99 -13.12
C ALA A 14 12.12 -0.58 -12.20
N MET A 15 10.90 -0.94 -12.59
CA MET A 15 9.67 -0.67 -11.83
C MET A 15 8.69 -1.83 -11.96
N GLU A 16 8.10 -2.24 -10.84
CA GLU A 16 6.87 -3.02 -10.80
C GLU A 16 5.70 -2.06 -10.54
N PRO A 17 4.84 -1.81 -11.54
CA PRO A 17 3.70 -0.91 -11.37
C PRO A 17 2.67 -1.48 -10.40
N PHE A 18 1.82 -0.59 -9.88
CA PHE A 18 0.74 -1.00 -8.99
C PHE A 18 -0.34 -1.77 -9.76
N HIS A 19 -0.74 -2.93 -9.22
CA HIS A 19 -1.90 -3.68 -9.68
C HIS A 19 -2.88 -3.89 -8.50
N SER A 20 -4.18 -3.88 -8.79
CA SER A 20 -5.23 -4.14 -7.78
C SER A 20 -5.08 -5.50 -7.13
N ASP A 21 -4.59 -6.49 -7.88
CA ASP A 21 -4.48 -7.87 -7.42
C ASP A 21 -3.29 -8.05 -6.48
N THR A 22 -2.19 -7.32 -6.72
CA THR A 22 -0.97 -7.39 -5.91
C THR A 22 -0.93 -6.34 -4.79
N ARG A 23 -1.70 -5.25 -4.91
CA ARG A 23 -1.83 -4.14 -3.95
C ARG A 23 -0.48 -3.56 -3.49
N ARG A 24 0.51 -3.56 -4.39
CA ARG A 24 1.88 -3.07 -4.14
C ARG A 24 2.54 -2.57 -5.42
N SER A 25 3.61 -1.82 -5.26
CA SER A 25 4.51 -1.41 -6.35
C SER A 25 5.94 -1.35 -5.84
N GLY A 26 6.90 -1.67 -6.71
CA GLY A 26 8.33 -1.68 -6.41
C GLY A 26 9.11 -0.81 -7.39
N VAL A 27 10.16 -0.14 -6.92
CA VAL A 27 11.07 0.63 -7.78
C VAL A 27 12.51 0.30 -7.39
N ALA A 28 13.30 -0.14 -8.36
CA ALA A 28 14.73 -0.34 -8.21
C ALA A 28 15.47 0.94 -8.60
N THR A 29 16.33 1.44 -7.73
CA THR A 29 17.11 2.66 -7.92
C THR A 29 18.58 2.44 -7.62
N THR A 30 19.43 3.27 -8.23
CA THR A 30 20.86 3.39 -7.88
C THR A 30 21.25 4.86 -7.84
N GLY A 31 22.28 5.20 -7.07
CA GLY A 31 22.73 6.57 -6.86
C GLY A 31 24.18 6.79 -7.27
N LEU A 32 24.53 8.04 -7.56
CA LEU A 32 25.93 8.44 -7.72
C LEU A 32 26.70 8.16 -6.41
N GLY A 33 27.82 7.43 -6.50
CA GLY A 33 28.62 7.07 -5.33
C GLY A 33 28.20 5.78 -4.60
N TRP A 34 27.12 5.11 -5.03
CA TRP A 34 26.66 3.85 -4.43
C TRP A 34 27.40 2.60 -4.95
N GLY A 35 28.36 2.78 -5.86
CA GLY A 35 29.16 1.70 -6.42
C GLY A 35 28.30 0.62 -7.07
N ASN A 36 28.48 -0.62 -6.65
CA ASN A 36 27.74 -1.79 -7.15
C ASN A 36 26.48 -2.09 -6.32
N CYS A 37 25.86 -1.07 -5.70
CA CYS A 37 24.63 -1.20 -4.92
C CYS A 37 23.40 -0.68 -5.70
N CYS A 38 22.32 -1.43 -5.58
CA CYS A 38 20.98 -1.10 -6.02
C CYS A 38 20.04 -1.21 -4.82
N VAL A 39 19.10 -0.28 -4.68
CA VAL A 39 18.06 -0.34 -3.64
C VAL A 39 16.72 -0.59 -4.30
N VAL A 40 15.98 -1.58 -3.81
CA VAL A 40 14.59 -1.81 -4.24
C VAL A 40 13.67 -1.28 -3.16
N HIS A 41 12.91 -0.24 -3.50
CA HIS A 41 11.91 0.35 -2.63
C HIS A 41 10.55 -0.27 -2.91
N TRP A 42 9.85 -0.66 -1.85
CA TRP A 42 8.51 -1.21 -1.89
C TRP A 42 7.53 -0.30 -1.18
N ARG A 43 6.37 -0.11 -1.80
CA ARG A 43 5.18 0.42 -1.14
C ARG A 43 3.98 -0.45 -1.47
N GLY A 44 3.06 -0.58 -0.53
CA GLY A 44 1.83 -1.33 -0.75
C GLY A 44 0.97 -1.38 0.50
N ALA A 45 -0.15 -2.10 0.41
CA ALA A 45 -0.99 -2.40 1.55
C ALA A 45 -0.14 -3.02 2.68
N ALA A 46 -0.34 -2.55 3.91
CA ALA A 46 0.54 -2.90 5.02
C ALA A 46 0.58 -4.42 5.28
N GLU A 47 -0.57 -5.08 5.21
CA GLU A 47 -0.74 -6.52 5.33
C GLU A 47 -0.07 -7.31 4.19
N VAL A 48 0.16 -6.69 3.04
CA VAL A 48 0.84 -7.32 1.89
C VAL A 48 2.36 -7.24 2.04
N ILE A 49 2.90 -6.14 2.53
CA ILE A 49 4.35 -5.93 2.60
C ILE A 49 4.96 -6.49 3.89
N LEU A 50 4.28 -6.35 5.03
CA LEU A 50 4.82 -6.75 6.34
C LEU A 50 5.32 -8.20 6.43
N PRO A 51 4.66 -9.20 5.82
CA PRO A 51 5.13 -10.59 5.85
C PRO A 51 6.53 -10.78 5.23
N PHE A 52 6.96 -9.87 4.36
CA PHE A 52 8.25 -9.93 3.68
C PHE A 52 9.37 -9.16 4.39
N CYS A 53 9.05 -8.39 5.44
CA CYS A 53 10.06 -7.65 6.21
C CYS A 53 10.74 -8.59 7.20
N GLN A 54 12.07 -8.63 7.27
CA GLN A 54 12.84 -9.34 8.31
C GLN A 54 13.55 -8.39 9.26
N ARG A 55 13.75 -7.15 8.82
CA ARG A 55 14.35 -6.07 9.60
C ARG A 55 13.40 -4.90 9.68
N ARG A 56 13.69 -3.98 10.59
CA ARG A 56 12.98 -2.70 10.71
C ARG A 56 13.97 -1.58 11.01
N ALA A 57 13.62 -0.40 10.54
CA ALA A 57 14.20 0.84 11.02
C ALA A 57 13.72 1.11 12.45
N CYS A 58 14.62 1.53 13.33
CA CYS A 58 14.33 2.07 14.64
C CYS A 58 15.18 3.31 14.91
N ASN A 59 14.84 4.05 15.96
CA ASN A 59 15.54 5.26 16.38
C ASN A 59 15.62 6.38 15.33
N ALA A 60 14.78 6.34 14.30
CA ALA A 60 14.59 7.47 13.39
C ALA A 60 13.99 8.64 14.18
N ASP A 61 14.84 9.58 14.58
CA ASP A 61 14.37 10.83 15.16
C ASP A 61 13.66 11.69 14.09
N ALA A 62 12.87 12.67 14.53
CA ALA A 62 12.15 13.57 13.62
C ALA A 62 13.08 14.54 12.87
N GLU A 63 14.36 14.58 13.21
CA GLU A 63 15.37 15.50 12.67
C GLU A 63 16.30 14.84 11.64
N GLY A 64 16.09 13.55 11.33
CA GLY A 64 16.87 12.82 10.33
C GLY A 64 18.22 12.29 10.86
N GLY A 65 18.31 12.05 12.17
CA GLY A 65 19.42 11.39 12.82
C GLY A 65 19.55 9.91 12.45
N TYR A 66 20.43 9.23 13.18
CA TYR A 66 20.89 7.88 12.85
C TYR A 66 19.72 6.87 12.90
N VAL A 67 19.48 6.19 11.77
CA VAL A 67 18.48 5.13 11.68
C VAL A 67 19.19 3.80 11.93
N ASP A 68 18.83 3.14 13.03
CA ASP A 68 19.28 1.80 13.33
C ASP A 68 18.45 0.78 12.54
N ILE A 69 19.10 -0.21 11.95
CA ILE A 69 18.42 -1.36 11.35
C ILE A 69 18.58 -2.55 12.29
N VAL A 70 17.47 -3.04 12.81
CA VAL A 70 17.42 -4.18 13.74
C VAL A 70 16.53 -5.29 13.21
N ASP A 71 16.70 -6.49 13.73
CA ASP A 71 15.81 -7.62 13.43
C ASP A 71 14.38 -7.29 13.82
N PHE A 72 13.44 -7.65 12.96
CA PHE A 72 12.02 -7.43 13.20
C PHE A 72 11.47 -8.59 14.02
N ALA A 73 11.74 -8.53 15.33
CA ALA A 73 11.29 -9.54 16.30
C ALA A 73 9.75 -9.66 16.32
N GLU A 74 9.26 -10.86 16.62
CA GLU A 74 7.82 -11.18 16.59
C GLU A 74 6.98 -10.29 17.51
N GLU A 75 7.51 -9.94 18.69
CA GLU A 75 6.83 -9.03 19.62
C GLU A 75 6.61 -7.64 18.99
N GLU A 76 7.61 -7.12 18.27
CA GLU A 76 7.51 -5.83 17.59
C GLU A 76 6.60 -5.91 16.37
N ARG A 77 6.60 -7.03 15.64
CA ARG A 77 5.65 -7.27 14.54
C ARG A 77 4.21 -7.22 15.04
N SER A 78 3.94 -7.90 16.14
CA SER A 78 2.63 -7.91 16.78
C SER A 78 2.19 -6.49 17.16
N LYS A 79 3.07 -5.68 17.76
CA LYS A 79 2.78 -4.26 18.07
C LYS A 79 2.46 -3.42 16.83
N VAL A 80 3.18 -3.64 15.73
CA VAL A 80 2.93 -2.93 14.46
C VAL A 80 1.58 -3.36 13.86
N GLN A 81 1.25 -4.65 13.89
CA GLN A 81 -0.03 -5.18 13.44
C GLN A 81 -1.20 -4.65 14.27
N ASP A 82 -1.07 -4.59 15.59
CA ASP A 82 -2.07 -4.00 16.48
C ASP A 82 -2.29 -2.52 16.17
N THR A 83 -1.21 -1.80 15.83
CA THR A 83 -1.27 -0.39 15.44
C THR A 83 -2.02 -0.21 14.12
N ILE A 84 -1.76 -1.08 13.13
CA ILE A 84 -2.49 -1.12 11.86
C ILE A 84 -3.97 -1.36 12.09
N ALA A 85 -4.32 -2.38 12.89
CA ALA A 85 -5.71 -2.68 13.20
C ALA A 85 -6.43 -1.46 13.81
N LYS A 86 -5.80 -0.78 14.77
CA LYS A 86 -6.34 0.46 15.37
C LYS A 86 -6.47 1.62 14.36
N MET A 87 -5.56 1.71 13.38
CA MET A 87 -5.67 2.71 12.31
C MET A 87 -6.83 2.38 11.37
N GLU A 88 -6.99 1.11 10.99
CA GLU A 88 -8.06 0.64 10.12
C GLU A 88 -9.44 0.75 10.76
N GLU A 89 -9.55 0.48 12.07
CA GLU A 89 -10.78 0.72 12.85
C GLU A 89 -11.24 2.18 12.79
N ARG A 90 -10.30 3.11 12.59
CA ARG A 90 -10.56 4.55 12.42
C ARG A 90 -10.79 4.94 10.96
N GLY A 91 -10.90 3.96 10.05
CA GLY A 91 -11.12 4.16 8.62
C GLY A 91 -9.89 4.64 7.85
N LEU A 92 -8.68 4.34 8.33
CA LEU A 92 -7.45 4.67 7.62
C LEU A 92 -7.01 3.51 6.71
N SER A 93 -6.59 3.84 5.50
CA SER A 93 -5.89 2.93 4.60
C SER A 93 -4.41 2.88 4.99
N CYS A 94 -3.95 1.73 5.47
CA CYS A 94 -2.58 1.55 5.94
C CYS A 94 -1.64 1.11 4.80
N LEU A 95 -0.59 1.89 4.55
CA LEU A 95 0.47 1.56 3.61
C LEU A 95 1.78 1.28 4.36
N ALA A 96 2.48 0.22 3.98
CA ALA A 96 3.84 -0.03 4.45
C ALA A 96 4.86 0.42 3.39
N LEU A 97 5.94 1.03 3.88
CA LEU A 97 7.13 1.36 3.11
C LEU A 97 8.28 0.48 3.58
N ALA A 98 8.95 -0.18 2.65
CA ALA A 98 10.07 -1.06 2.94
C ALA A 98 11.12 -0.97 1.85
N TYR A 99 12.35 -1.42 2.15
CA TYR A 99 13.40 -1.52 1.14
C TYR A 99 14.29 -2.73 1.36
N CYS A 100 15.00 -3.13 0.31
CA CYS A 100 16.17 -3.99 0.43
C CYS A 100 17.31 -3.49 -0.44
N GLU A 101 18.52 -3.82 -0.03
CA GLU A 101 19.74 -3.56 -0.79
C GLU A 101 20.11 -4.82 -1.57
N VAL A 102 20.47 -4.64 -2.83
CA VAL A 102 20.79 -5.71 -3.77
C VAL A 102 22.08 -5.36 -4.50
N ASN A 103 22.91 -6.37 -4.74
CA ASN A 103 24.07 -6.20 -5.61
C ASN A 103 23.62 -5.84 -7.04
N ARG A 104 24.10 -4.72 -7.57
CA ARG A 104 23.69 -4.19 -8.87
C ARG A 104 24.07 -5.12 -10.02
N ALA A 105 25.27 -5.70 -10.01
CA ALA A 105 25.69 -6.67 -11.04
C ALA A 105 24.76 -7.89 -11.07
N SER A 106 24.36 -8.40 -9.90
CA SER A 106 23.39 -9.50 -9.79
C SER A 106 22.00 -9.11 -10.33
N PHE A 107 21.57 -7.86 -10.09
CA PHE A 107 20.29 -7.34 -10.59
C PHE A 107 20.30 -7.17 -12.12
N GLU A 108 21.35 -6.56 -12.70
CA GLU A 108 21.47 -6.36 -14.14
C GLU A 108 21.61 -7.67 -14.91
N HIS A 109 22.33 -8.66 -14.35
CA HIS A 109 22.47 -9.99 -14.95
C HIS A 109 21.12 -10.72 -15.04
N ALA A 110 20.31 -10.66 -13.97
CA ALA A 110 18.96 -11.21 -13.95
C ALA A 110 18.03 -10.51 -14.95
N HIS A 111 18.16 -9.19 -15.11
CA HIS A 111 17.32 -8.42 -16.02
C HIS A 111 17.63 -8.71 -17.51
N SER A 112 18.90 -8.94 -17.84
CA SER A 112 19.34 -9.20 -19.22
C SER A 112 19.01 -10.60 -19.74
N THR A 113 18.86 -11.59 -18.85
CA THR A 113 18.70 -12.99 -19.24
C THR A 113 17.25 -13.44 -19.38
N GLN A 114 16.25 -12.64 -18.97
CA GLN A 114 14.82 -13.02 -18.90
C GLN A 114 14.58 -14.42 -18.28
N SER A 115 15.53 -14.92 -17.48
CA SER A 115 15.42 -16.22 -16.83
C SER A 115 14.55 -16.04 -15.60
N GLN A 116 13.29 -16.48 -15.71
CA GLN A 116 12.31 -16.48 -14.62
C GLN A 116 12.75 -17.33 -13.40
N ASN A 117 13.81 -18.13 -13.52
CA ASN A 117 14.19 -19.11 -12.50
C ASN A 117 15.55 -18.88 -11.80
N GLU A 118 16.43 -17.99 -12.25
CA GLU A 118 17.77 -17.83 -11.60
C GLU A 118 18.31 -16.38 -11.61
N GLY A 119 17.50 -15.40 -11.22
CA GLY A 119 17.97 -14.02 -11.09
C GLY A 119 17.14 -13.12 -10.17
N TYR A 120 17.79 -12.11 -9.58
CA TYR A 120 17.14 -11.02 -8.83
C TYR A 120 16.31 -10.12 -9.77
N SER A 121 15.03 -10.45 -9.96
CA SER A 121 14.03 -9.52 -10.49
C SER A 121 13.44 -8.67 -9.36
N ILE A 122 12.76 -7.56 -9.68
CA ILE A 122 11.97 -6.83 -8.66
C ILE A 122 11.02 -7.81 -7.98
N GLN A 123 10.27 -8.63 -8.72
CA GLN A 123 9.32 -9.59 -8.16
C GLN A 123 9.98 -10.60 -7.19
N ASN A 124 11.18 -11.09 -7.50
CA ASN A 124 11.92 -12.03 -6.67
C ASN A 124 12.56 -11.36 -5.43
N SER A 125 12.75 -10.03 -5.44
CA SER A 125 13.28 -9.31 -4.27
C SER A 125 12.37 -9.40 -3.03
N LEU A 126 11.07 -9.69 -3.23
CA LEU A 126 10.13 -9.97 -2.15
C LEU A 126 10.28 -11.40 -1.60
N GLN A 127 10.57 -12.36 -2.48
CA GLN A 127 10.69 -13.77 -2.13
C GLN A 127 12.01 -14.09 -1.42
N GLY A 128 13.04 -13.24 -1.60
CA GLY A 128 14.30 -13.30 -0.86
C GLY A 128 14.22 -12.88 0.62
N THR A 129 13.02 -12.56 1.14
CA THR A 129 12.71 -12.23 2.55
C THR A 129 13.45 -11.08 3.21
N ASP A 130 14.45 -10.42 2.63
CA ASP A 130 15.29 -9.47 3.40
C ASP A 130 14.80 -8.01 3.44
N LEU A 131 13.48 -7.76 3.32
CA LEU A 131 12.99 -6.39 3.40
C LEU A 131 13.20 -5.78 4.79
N THR A 132 13.49 -4.50 4.79
CA THR A 132 13.58 -3.66 5.98
C THR A 132 12.37 -2.74 6.01
N LEU A 133 11.50 -2.92 7.00
CA LEU A 133 10.36 -2.03 7.21
C LEU A 133 10.86 -0.65 7.63
N LEU A 134 10.49 0.39 6.88
CA LEU A 134 10.80 1.78 7.23
C LEU A 134 9.69 2.38 8.07
N SER A 135 8.44 2.25 7.61
CA SER A 135 7.30 2.89 8.25
C SER A 135 5.99 2.27 7.80
N VAL A 136 4.97 2.43 8.64
CA VAL A 136 3.57 2.28 8.26
C VAL A 136 2.90 3.65 8.32
N VAL A 137 2.16 3.99 7.27
CA VAL A 137 1.46 5.27 7.14
C VAL A 137 -0.04 4.98 7.03
N GLY A 138 -0.82 5.55 7.95
CA GLY A 138 -2.28 5.56 7.85
C GLY A 138 -2.75 6.77 7.04
N MET A 139 -3.42 6.52 5.92
CA MET A 139 -3.99 7.55 5.06
C MET A 139 -5.50 7.59 5.25
N LYS A 140 -6.05 8.80 5.45
CA LYS A 140 -7.50 9.00 5.43
C LYS A 140 -7.91 9.51 4.06
N ASP A 141 -8.76 8.77 3.37
CA ASP A 141 -9.48 9.30 2.22
C ASP A 141 -10.67 10.11 2.71
N THR A 142 -10.56 11.43 2.64
CA THR A 142 -11.65 12.33 2.98
C THR A 142 -12.56 12.52 1.78
N CYS A 143 -13.87 12.43 2.00
CA CYS A 143 -14.82 12.83 0.97
C CYS A 143 -14.66 14.31 0.64
N ARG A 144 -14.83 14.67 -0.64
CA ARG A 144 -14.89 16.09 -1.05
C ARG A 144 -16.00 16.77 -0.25
N GLU A 145 -15.77 18.01 0.20
CA GLU A 145 -16.73 18.75 1.02
C GLU A 145 -18.15 18.79 0.43
N GLN A 146 -18.25 18.85 -0.90
CA GLN A 146 -19.52 18.90 -1.63
C GLN A 146 -20.22 17.54 -1.79
N ALA A 147 -19.56 16.43 -1.48
CA ALA A 147 -20.09 15.08 -1.73
C ALA A 147 -21.42 14.87 -1.01
N ARG A 148 -21.50 15.28 0.26
CA ARG A 148 -22.71 15.13 1.07
C ARG A 148 -23.91 15.88 0.51
N ASP A 149 -23.70 17.10 0.03
CA ASP A 149 -24.76 17.90 -0.59
C ASP A 149 -25.24 17.28 -1.92
N HIS A 150 -24.33 16.71 -2.71
CA HIS A 150 -24.69 16.02 -3.96
C HIS A 150 -25.47 14.73 -3.69
N VAL A 151 -25.04 13.92 -2.72
CA VAL A 151 -25.74 12.70 -2.32
C VAL A 151 -27.15 13.03 -1.82
N ARG A 152 -27.30 14.07 -0.98
CA ARG A 152 -28.62 14.54 -0.53
C ARG A 152 -29.53 14.90 -1.71
N LYS A 153 -29.06 15.75 -2.63
CA LYS A 153 -29.84 16.17 -3.80
C LYS A 153 -30.24 14.99 -4.69
N ALA A 154 -29.36 14.00 -4.87
CA ALA A 154 -29.67 12.79 -5.62
C ALA A 154 -30.77 11.96 -4.94
N LYS A 155 -30.67 11.75 -3.62
CA LYS A 155 -31.70 11.07 -2.83
C LYS A 155 -33.04 11.81 -2.87
N GLU A 156 -33.05 13.14 -2.74
CA GLU A 156 -34.26 13.99 -2.86
C GLU A 156 -34.91 13.89 -4.25
N ALA A 157 -34.13 13.66 -5.30
CA ALA A 157 -34.62 13.40 -6.66
C ALA A 157 -35.11 11.96 -6.88
N GLY A 158 -35.10 11.10 -5.85
CA GLY A 158 -35.52 9.70 -5.93
C GLY A 158 -34.48 8.75 -6.52
N LEU A 159 -33.21 9.17 -6.60
CA LEU A 159 -32.12 8.31 -7.07
C LEU A 159 -31.54 7.47 -5.92
N ARG A 160 -31.33 6.17 -6.15
CA ARG A 160 -30.53 5.32 -5.28
C ARG A 160 -29.04 5.60 -5.53
N VAL A 161 -28.29 5.90 -4.47
CA VAL A 161 -26.85 6.18 -4.53
C VAL A 161 -26.11 5.01 -3.91
N ILE A 162 -25.17 4.41 -4.65
CA ILE A 162 -24.38 3.27 -4.21
C ILE A 162 -22.89 3.65 -4.26
N MET A 163 -22.15 3.38 -3.18
CA MET A 163 -20.69 3.53 -3.15
C MET A 163 -20.03 2.30 -3.77
N VAL A 164 -19.10 2.52 -4.70
CA VAL A 164 -18.20 1.47 -5.22
C VAL A 164 -16.76 1.92 -4.97
N THR A 165 -16.02 1.20 -4.13
CA THR A 165 -14.62 1.53 -3.81
C THR A 165 -13.73 0.28 -3.71
N GLY A 166 -12.44 0.45 -4.00
CA GLY A 166 -11.41 -0.57 -3.76
C GLY A 166 -10.86 -0.57 -2.32
N ASP A 167 -11.33 0.34 -1.46
CA ASP A 167 -10.88 0.47 -0.08
C ASP A 167 -11.32 -0.70 0.81
N SER A 168 -10.74 -0.77 2.00
CA SER A 168 -11.19 -1.70 3.05
C SER A 168 -12.64 -1.38 3.47
N VAL A 169 -13.36 -2.39 3.96
CA VAL A 169 -14.73 -2.23 4.47
C VAL A 169 -14.83 -1.09 5.49
N ALA A 170 -13.85 -0.99 6.39
CA ALA A 170 -13.84 0.01 7.45
C ALA A 170 -13.69 1.44 6.89
N ALA A 171 -12.75 1.66 5.96
CA ALA A 171 -12.54 2.96 5.33
C ALA A 171 -13.75 3.37 4.47
N ALA A 172 -14.27 2.42 3.69
CA ALA A 172 -15.45 2.63 2.86
C ALA A 172 -16.67 3.02 3.71
N ARG A 173 -16.86 2.40 4.89
CA ARG A 173 -17.96 2.74 5.80
C ARG A 173 -17.85 4.19 6.27
N VAL A 174 -16.67 4.59 6.74
CA VAL A 174 -16.43 5.97 7.19
C VAL A 174 -16.69 6.97 6.06
N ALA A 175 -16.21 6.69 4.84
CA ALA A 175 -16.47 7.54 3.68
C ALA A 175 -17.96 7.60 3.31
N ALA A 176 -18.68 6.48 3.41
CA ALA A 176 -20.11 6.40 3.09
C ALA A 176 -20.97 7.15 4.12
N GLU A 177 -20.60 7.10 5.40
CA GLU A 177 -21.21 7.91 6.47
C GLU A 177 -20.92 9.41 6.26
N GLU A 178 -19.66 9.78 5.98
CA GLU A 178 -19.26 11.18 5.74
C GLU A 178 -19.97 11.79 4.52
N SER A 179 -20.13 11.01 3.44
CA SER A 179 -20.84 11.43 2.23
C SER A 179 -22.37 11.35 2.35
N GLY A 180 -22.91 10.80 3.44
CA GLY A 180 -24.36 10.63 3.62
C GLY A 180 -24.98 9.60 2.67
N ILE A 181 -24.17 8.68 2.13
CA ILE A 181 -24.66 7.50 1.40
C ILE A 181 -25.32 6.57 2.41
N LEU A 182 -24.64 6.31 3.53
CA LEU A 182 -25.20 5.58 4.67
C LEU A 182 -25.77 6.53 5.72
N ASP A 183 -26.98 6.23 6.19
CA ASP A 183 -27.66 6.90 7.30
C ASP A 183 -27.73 5.97 8.55
N GLY A 184 -26.94 4.90 8.59
CA GLY A 184 -26.91 3.87 9.64
C GLY A 184 -26.01 2.67 9.30
N ILE A 185 -26.20 1.53 9.98
CA ILE A 185 -25.31 0.33 9.89
C ILE A 185 -25.61 -0.57 8.67
N SER A 186 -26.47 -0.15 7.73
CA SER A 186 -26.79 -0.97 6.56
C SER A 186 -25.68 -0.89 5.53
N TYR A 187 -25.15 -2.03 5.07
CA TYR A 187 -24.14 -2.09 3.99
C TYR A 187 -24.77 -2.24 2.60
N ALA A 188 -26.09 -2.18 2.48
CA ALA A 188 -26.81 -2.49 1.24
C ALA A 188 -26.47 -1.54 0.07
N ASP A 189 -25.96 -0.34 0.37
CA ASP A 189 -25.59 0.67 -0.62
C ASP A 189 -24.06 0.81 -0.78
N MET A 190 -23.32 -0.25 -0.45
CA MET A 190 -21.87 -0.31 -0.59
C MET A 190 -21.41 -1.56 -1.34
N VAL A 191 -20.46 -1.36 -2.24
CA VAL A 191 -19.69 -2.39 -2.92
C VAL A 191 -18.21 -2.08 -2.68
N VAL A 192 -17.52 -2.96 -1.96
CA VAL A 192 -16.09 -2.81 -1.63
C VAL A 192 -15.24 -3.82 -2.38
N GLY A 193 -13.97 -3.50 -2.59
CA GLY A 193 -13.05 -4.27 -3.45
C GLY A 193 -12.99 -5.77 -3.13
N THR A 194 -13.06 -6.14 -1.85
CA THR A 194 -13.09 -7.55 -1.42
C THR A 194 -14.32 -8.31 -1.93
N TRP A 195 -15.41 -7.62 -2.26
CA TRP A 195 -16.67 -8.21 -2.73
C TRP A 195 -16.80 -8.14 -4.26
N ILE A 196 -16.03 -7.28 -4.93
CA ILE A 196 -16.10 -7.10 -6.40
C ILE A 196 -15.69 -8.38 -7.14
N SER A 197 -14.75 -9.15 -6.60
CA SER A 197 -14.38 -10.48 -7.15
C SER A 197 -15.51 -11.50 -7.07
N GLU A 198 -16.44 -11.36 -6.11
CA GLU A 198 -17.60 -12.23 -5.93
C GLU A 198 -18.78 -11.81 -6.83
N ILE A 199 -18.86 -10.54 -7.22
CA ILE A 199 -19.87 -10.03 -8.17
C ILE A 199 -19.68 -10.66 -9.56
N GLY A 200 -18.45 -10.97 -9.96
CA GLY A 200 -18.14 -11.59 -11.25
C GLY A 200 -18.49 -13.08 -11.35
N SER A 201 -18.65 -13.77 -10.22
CA SER A 201 -18.88 -15.23 -10.17
C SER A 201 -20.33 -15.61 -9.84
N VAL A 202 -21.15 -14.68 -9.35
CA VAL A 202 -22.52 -14.97 -8.91
C VAL A 202 -23.54 -14.18 -9.73
N GLY A 203 -24.02 -14.79 -10.80
CA GLY A 203 -25.21 -14.36 -11.55
C GLY A 203 -26.54 -14.53 -10.81
N ALA A 204 -26.57 -14.49 -9.46
CA ALA A 204 -27.79 -14.70 -8.69
C ALA A 204 -27.71 -14.09 -7.29
N GLY A 205 -28.42 -12.97 -7.06
CA GLY A 205 -28.94 -12.68 -5.72
C GLY A 205 -28.44 -11.45 -4.98
N ILE A 206 -27.77 -10.50 -5.62
CA ILE A 206 -27.70 -9.15 -5.04
C ILE A 206 -29.04 -8.46 -5.34
N PRO A 207 -29.82 -8.05 -4.32
CA PRO A 207 -31.07 -7.34 -4.55
C PRO A 207 -30.72 -5.90 -4.97
N TRP A 208 -30.65 -5.66 -6.27
CA TRP A 208 -30.75 -4.32 -6.85
C TRP A 208 -32.15 -3.75 -6.61
#